data_AF-A0A969H8N3-F1
#
_entry.id   AF-A0A969H8N3-F1
#
_cell.length_a   1.000
_cell.length_b   1.000
_cell.length_c   1.000
_cell.angle_alpha   90.00
_cell.angle_beta   90.00
_cell.angle_gamma   90.00
#
_symmetry.space_group_name_H-M   'P 1'
#
loop_
_entity.id
_entity.type
_entity.pdbx_description
1 polymer ?
#
loop_
_entity_poly.entity_id
_entity_poly.type
_entity_poly.pdbx_seq_one_letter_code
_entity_poly.pdbx_strand_id
1 'polypeptide(L)'
;ATPTSAYSSPNLLSPTANEVVDAPTLLFNWTATSLLAPDEFYVLQLTWANGQRTETWLKNSSWRITKEERPANGFITWTVAVMRQTGSDAEGSPSGINLANPAEPRTVEWR
;
A
#
# COMPACT_ATOMS: atom_id res chain seq x y z
N ALA A 1 -19.76 -21.90 -2.67
CA ALA A 1 -19.17 -21.05 -3.72
C ALA A 1 -18.02 -20.29 -3.09
N THR A 2 -16.80 -20.48 -3.58
CA THR A 2 -15.65 -19.66 -3.15
C THR A 2 -15.84 -18.28 -3.81
N PRO A 3 -15.88 -17.16 -3.06
CA PRO A 3 -16.03 -15.86 -3.68
C PRO A 3 -14.85 -15.64 -4.63
N THR A 4 -15.14 -15.53 -5.92
CA THR A 4 -14.14 -15.16 -6.92
C THR A 4 -13.78 -13.71 -6.65
N SER A 5 -12.53 -13.42 -6.31
CA SER A 5 -12.05 -12.04 -6.14
C SER A 5 -12.33 -11.26 -7.43
N ALA A 6 -12.93 -10.09 -7.32
CA ALA A 6 -13.33 -9.28 -8.48
C ALA A 6 -12.12 -8.72 -9.25
N TYR A 7 -10.96 -8.67 -8.59
CA TYR A 7 -9.72 -8.13 -9.14
C TYR A 7 -8.56 -9.12 -8.97
N SER A 8 -7.62 -9.09 -9.92
CA SER A 8 -6.30 -9.68 -9.73
C SER A 8 -5.53 -8.92 -8.65
N SER A 9 -4.65 -9.62 -7.93
CA SER A 9 -3.77 -8.97 -6.95
C SER A 9 -2.80 -8.00 -7.64
N PRO A 10 -2.57 -6.80 -7.10
CA PRO A 10 -1.54 -5.90 -7.60
C PRO A 10 -0.15 -6.54 -7.53
N ASN A 11 0.69 -6.33 -8.54
CA ASN A 11 2.09 -6.71 -8.49
C ASN A 11 2.94 -5.50 -8.08
N LEU A 12 3.73 -5.66 -7.03
CA LEU A 12 4.62 -4.62 -6.52
C LEU A 12 5.80 -4.44 -7.51
N LEU A 13 6.11 -3.21 -7.89
CA LEU A 13 7.16 -2.94 -8.88
C LEU A 13 8.42 -2.37 -8.22
N SER A 14 8.26 -1.31 -7.43
CA SER A 14 9.36 -0.65 -6.73
C SER A 14 8.84 -0.11 -5.39
N PRO A 15 9.65 -0.14 -4.32
CA PRO A 15 10.97 -0.77 -4.24
C PRO A 15 10.92 -2.31 -4.34
N THR A 16 12.00 -2.90 -4.84
CA THR A 16 12.13 -4.36 -4.94
C THR A 16 12.39 -4.99 -3.58
N ALA A 17 12.12 -6.29 -3.45
CA ALA A 17 12.34 -7.00 -2.19
C ALA A 17 13.83 -7.01 -1.83
N ASN A 18 14.14 -6.65 -0.58
CA ASN A 18 15.49 -6.52 -0.02
C ASN A 18 16.36 -5.46 -0.68
N GLU A 19 15.75 -4.51 -1.40
CA GLU A 19 16.46 -3.34 -1.93
C GLU A 19 16.94 -2.46 -0.77
N VAL A 20 18.14 -1.88 -0.90
CA VAL A 20 18.67 -0.86 0.00
C VAL A 20 18.64 0.47 -0.73
N VAL A 21 17.83 1.39 -0.25
CA VAL A 21 17.66 2.72 -0.84
C VAL A 21 18.28 3.75 0.08
N ASP A 22 19.16 4.59 -0.46
CA ASP A 22 19.65 5.80 0.21
C ASP A 22 19.35 7.02 -0.67
N ALA A 23 18.06 7.39 -0.66
CA ALA A 23 17.54 8.51 -1.42
C ALA A 23 16.68 9.40 -0.51
N PRO A 24 16.61 10.73 -0.74
CA PRO A 24 15.79 11.64 0.06
C PRO A 24 14.28 11.35 -0.07
N THR A 25 13.89 10.57 -1.07
CA THR A 25 12.52 10.23 -1.38
C THR A 25 12.45 8.76 -1.78
N LEU A 26 11.40 8.07 -1.32
CA LEU A 26 11.06 6.72 -1.74
C LEU A 26 9.74 6.75 -2.51
N LEU A 27 9.72 6.09 -3.68
CA LEU A 27 8.53 5.94 -4.53
C LEU A 27 8.08 4.49 -4.48
N PHE A 28 6.88 4.27 -3.94
CA PHE A 28 6.18 3.00 -4.02
C PHE A 28 5.37 2.97 -5.31
N ASN A 29 5.51 1.90 -6.08
CA ASN A 29 4.85 1.73 -7.36
C ASN A 29 4.41 0.27 -7.54
N TRP A 30 3.22 0.06 -8.11
CA TRP A 30 2.64 -1.25 -8.36
C TRP A 30 1.84 -1.25 -9.66
N THR A 31 1.53 -2.44 -10.17
CA THR A 31 0.67 -2.57 -11.37
C THR A 31 -0.77 -2.19 -11.04
N ALA A 32 -1.38 -1.37 -11.89
CA ALA A 32 -2.82 -1.19 -11.86
C ALA A 32 -3.50 -2.51 -12.24
N THR A 33 -4.51 -2.93 -11.47
CA THR A 33 -5.19 -4.22 -11.67
C THR A 33 -6.29 -4.09 -12.72
N SER A 34 -7.06 -2.99 -12.69
CA SER A 34 -8.10 -2.60 -13.65
C SER A 34 -8.61 -1.18 -13.34
N LEU A 35 -9.61 -0.71 -14.07
CA LEU A 35 -10.35 0.50 -13.71
C LEU A 35 -11.13 0.26 -12.42
N LEU A 36 -10.69 0.89 -11.32
CA LEU A 36 -11.39 0.86 -10.04
C LEU A 36 -12.68 1.67 -10.10
N ALA A 37 -13.74 1.18 -9.43
CA ALA A 37 -14.97 1.94 -9.28
C ALA A 37 -14.76 3.22 -8.43
N PRO A 38 -15.71 4.18 -8.45
CA PRO A 38 -15.60 5.43 -7.68
C PRO A 38 -15.40 5.24 -6.17
N ASP A 39 -15.88 4.14 -5.62
CA ASP A 39 -15.77 3.74 -4.22
C ASP A 39 -14.61 2.76 -3.94
N GLU A 40 -13.76 2.44 -4.93
CA GLU A 40 -12.68 1.46 -4.79
C GLU A 40 -11.29 2.07 -4.86
N PHE A 41 -10.38 1.63 -4.00
CA PHE A 41 -9.09 2.25 -3.79
C PHE A 41 -7.99 1.19 -3.71
N TYR A 42 -6.78 1.57 -4.13
CA TYR A 42 -5.57 0.91 -3.69
C TYR A 42 -5.25 1.37 -2.28
N VAL A 43 -5.09 0.41 -1.37
CA VAL A 43 -4.70 0.67 0.01
C VAL A 43 -3.27 0.21 0.18
N LEU A 44 -2.35 1.19 0.25
CA LEU A 44 -0.95 0.96 0.54
C LEU A 44 -0.81 0.84 2.06
N GLN A 45 -0.36 -0.32 2.53
CA GLN A 45 -0.10 -0.59 3.94
C GLN A 45 1.41 -0.65 4.16
N LEU A 46 1.92 0.15 5.08
CA LEU A 46 3.33 0.24 5.43
C LEU A 46 3.50 -0.13 6.90
N THR A 47 4.45 -1.00 7.20
CA THR A 47 4.94 -1.27 8.55
C THR A 47 6.37 -0.78 8.65
N TRP A 48 6.59 0.24 9.47
CA TRP A 48 7.87 0.91 9.67
C TRP A 48 8.76 0.15 10.67
N ALA A 49 10.06 0.45 10.66
CA ALA A 49 11.04 -0.20 11.54
C ALA A 49 10.73 -0.06 13.05
N ASN A 50 10.04 1.02 13.45
CA ASN A 50 9.57 1.25 14.81
C ASN A 50 8.27 0.48 15.16
N GLY A 51 7.75 -0.35 14.24
CA GLY A 51 6.50 -1.08 14.39
C GLY A 51 5.24 -0.28 14.06
N GLN A 52 5.35 1.02 13.77
CA GLN A 52 4.22 1.84 13.37
C GLN A 52 3.64 1.32 12.06
N ARG A 53 2.31 1.31 11.96
CA ARG A 53 1.59 0.99 10.73
C ARG A 53 0.93 2.25 10.19
N THR A 54 1.07 2.46 8.89
CA THR A 54 0.38 3.55 8.18
C THR A 54 -0.32 2.99 6.96
N GLU A 55 -1.50 3.52 6.69
CA GLU A 55 -2.31 3.13 5.54
C GLU A 55 -2.62 4.36 4.69
N THR A 56 -2.59 4.21 3.38
CA THR A 56 -2.89 5.30 2.45
C THR A 56 -3.82 4.80 1.35
N TRP A 57 -4.97 5.46 1.23
CA TRP A 57 -6.02 5.13 0.27
C TRP A 57 -5.86 5.99 -0.98
N LEU A 58 -5.67 5.33 -2.13
CA LEU A 58 -5.19 5.94 -3.35
C LEU A 58 -5.98 5.45 -4.56
N LYS A 59 -6.21 6.34 -5.52
CA LYS A 59 -6.77 5.96 -6.85
C LYS A 59 -5.68 5.68 -7.87
N ASN A 60 -4.48 6.23 -7.66
CA ASN A 60 -3.31 6.00 -8.50
C ASN A 60 -2.53 4.77 -8.02
N SER A 61 -1.66 4.25 -8.88
CA SER A 61 -0.84 3.06 -8.60
C SER A 61 0.57 3.41 -8.09
N SER A 62 0.73 4.60 -7.51
CA SER A 62 2.02 5.12 -7.07
C SER A 62 1.87 6.06 -5.89
N TRP A 63 2.80 6.00 -4.95
CA TRP A 63 2.84 6.90 -3.80
C TRP A 63 4.27 7.25 -3.41
N ARG A 64 4.47 8.49 -3.00
CA ARG A 64 5.79 9.06 -2.70
C ARG A 64 5.84 9.53 -1.26
N ILE A 65 6.98 9.32 -0.60
CA ILE A 65 7.29 9.84 0.74
C ILE A 65 8.72 10.36 0.83
N THR A 66 8.94 11.45 1.57
CA THR A 66 10.28 11.99 1.85
C THR A 66 10.84 11.51 3.20
N LYS A 67 12.17 11.62 3.39
CA LYS A 67 12.80 11.27 4.67
C LYS A 67 12.30 12.12 5.84
N GLU A 68 11.73 13.30 5.59
CA GLU A 68 11.19 14.20 6.63
C GLU A 68 9.81 13.75 7.11
N GLU A 69 9.04 13.11 6.23
CA GLU A 69 7.71 12.59 6.50
C GLU A 69 7.74 11.17 7.11
N ARG A 70 8.89 10.46 6.99
CA ARG A 70 9.00 9.07 7.42
C ARG A 70 8.92 8.96 8.95
N PRO A 71 8.09 8.05 9.48
CA PRO A 71 8.05 7.80 10.93
C PRO A 71 9.33 7.19 11.50
N ALA A 72 10.07 6.40 10.71
CA ALA A 72 11.29 5.75 11.15
C ALA A 72 12.26 5.47 9.99
N ASN A 73 13.56 5.40 10.34
CA ASN A 73 14.64 4.95 9.45
C ASN A 73 14.78 3.41 9.49
N GLY A 74 15.20 2.79 8.37
CA GLY A 74 15.52 1.37 8.31
C GLY A 74 14.51 0.55 7.49
N PHE A 75 14.19 -0.66 7.98
CA PHE A 75 13.34 -1.60 7.26
C PHE A 75 11.87 -1.15 7.21
N ILE A 76 11.27 -1.29 6.03
CA ILE A 76 9.87 -1.01 5.77
C ILE A 76 9.28 -2.22 5.06
N THR A 77 8.25 -2.82 5.65
CA THR A 77 7.45 -3.83 4.98
C THR A 77 6.21 -3.18 4.39
N TRP A 78 5.94 -3.44 3.12
CA TRP A 78 4.85 -2.80 2.40
C TRP A 78 4.05 -3.80 1.57
N THR A 79 2.75 -3.57 1.47
CA THR A 79 1.83 -4.32 0.61
C THR A 79 0.75 -3.40 0.08
N VAL A 80 0.06 -3.83 -0.97
CA VAL A 80 -1.06 -3.11 -1.57
C VAL A 80 -2.25 -4.06 -1.70
N ALA A 81 -3.40 -3.61 -1.25
CA ALA A 81 -4.69 -4.30 -1.45
C ALA A 81 -5.65 -3.42 -2.26
N VAL A 82 -6.65 -4.04 -2.89
CA VAL A 82 -7.78 -3.32 -3.49
C VAL A 82 -8.96 -3.42 -2.54
N MET A 83 -9.41 -2.27 -2.04
CA MET A 83 -10.49 -2.19 -1.07
C MET A 83 -11.62 -1.30 -1.59
N ARG A 84 -12.86 -1.67 -1.26
CA ARG A 84 -14.02 -0.80 -1.44
C ARG A 84 -14.26 -0.01 -0.17
N GLN A 85 -14.23 1.31 -0.25
CA GLN A 85 -14.60 2.17 0.86
C GLN A 85 -16.11 2.06 1.10
N THR A 86 -16.48 1.56 2.27
CA THR A 86 -17.89 1.39 2.68
C THR A 86 -18.33 2.46 3.67
N GLY A 87 -17.40 3.29 4.14
CA GLY A 87 -17.68 4.42 5.03
C GLY A 87 -16.39 5.02 5.58
N SER A 88 -16.54 5.64 6.75
CA SER A 88 -15.44 6.07 7.60
C SER A 88 -15.65 5.51 9.01
N ASP A 89 -14.58 5.26 9.74
CA ASP A 89 -14.65 4.91 11.15
C ASP A 89 -14.97 6.13 12.03
N ALA A 90 -15.03 5.93 13.35
CA ALA A 90 -15.37 6.95 14.34
C ALA A 90 -14.37 8.13 14.38
N GLU A 91 -13.16 7.94 13.82
CA GLU A 91 -12.12 8.96 13.73
C GLU A 91 -12.09 9.64 12.34
N GLY A 92 -13.00 9.24 11.44
CA GLY A 92 -13.10 9.76 10.08
C GLY A 92 -12.18 9.08 9.08
N SER A 93 -11.40 8.08 9.48
CA SER A 93 -10.54 7.34 8.57
C SER A 93 -11.37 6.42 7.67
N PRO A 94 -11.03 6.28 6.39
CA PRO A 94 -11.77 5.43 5.47
C PRO A 94 -11.79 3.97 5.96
N SER A 95 -12.97 3.36 5.95
CA SER A 95 -13.17 1.94 6.25
C SER A 95 -13.68 1.22 5.02
N GLY A 96 -13.35 -0.07 4.88
CA GLY A 96 -13.76 -0.81 3.69
C GLY A 96 -13.57 -2.32 3.75
N ILE A 97 -14.03 -2.96 2.68
CA ILE A 97 -13.95 -4.41 2.48
C ILE A 97 -12.87 -4.75 1.45
N ASN A 98 -12.13 -5.83 1.68
CA ASN A 98 -11.17 -6.35 0.71
C ASN A 98 -11.91 -6.96 -0.49
N LEU A 99 -11.54 -6.53 -1.69
CA LEU A 99 -12.11 -7.03 -2.94
C LEU A 99 -11.21 -8.06 -3.63
N ALA A 100 -9.93 -8.09 -3.24
CA ALA A 100 -8.92 -9.01 -3.75
C ALA A 100 -7.95 -9.43 -2.65
N ASN A 101 -7.20 -10.50 -2.91
CA ASN A 101 -6.05 -10.85 -2.10
C ASN A 101 -5.01 -9.72 -2.18
N PRO A 102 -4.45 -9.26 -1.05
CA PRO A 102 -3.34 -8.31 -1.04
C PRO A 102 -2.15 -8.83 -1.86
N ALA A 103 -1.34 -7.90 -2.35
CA ALA A 103 -0.05 -8.25 -2.94
C ALA A 103 0.84 -8.98 -1.91
N GLU A 104 1.73 -9.83 -2.38
CA GLU A 104 2.75 -10.41 -1.50
C GLU A 104 3.59 -9.27 -0.89
N PRO A 105 3.68 -9.19 0.45
CA PRO A 105 4.38 -8.10 1.11
C PRO A 105 5.87 -8.13 0.76
N ARG A 106 6.45 -6.94 0.60
CA ARG A 106 7.89 -6.78 0.35
C ARG A 106 8.53 -5.96 1.44
N THR A 107 9.79 -6.26 1.73
CA THR A 107 10.60 -5.48 2.66
C THR A 107 11.69 -4.74 1.88
N VAL A 108 11.91 -3.47 2.22
CA VAL A 108 12.97 -2.61 1.71
C VAL A 108 13.72 -2.01 2.90
N GLU A 109 15.02 -1.78 2.78
CA GLU A 109 15.77 -0.96 3.74
C GLU A 109 15.90 0.45 3.18
N TRP A 110 15.36 1.45 3.89
CA TRP A 110 15.52 2.86 3.52
C TRP A 110 16.38 3.57 4.55
N ARG A 111 17.59 3.95 4.15
CA ARG A 111 18.57 4.70 4.97
C ARG A 111 18.37 6.20 4.80
#